data_AF-A0A938GNB2-F1
#
_entry.id   AF-A0A938GNB2-F1
#
_cell.length_a   1.000
_cell.length_b   1.000
_cell.length_c   1.000
_cell.angle_alpha   90.00
_cell.angle_beta   90.00
_cell.angle_gamma   90.00
#
_symmetry.space_group_name_H-M   'P 1'
#
loop_
_entity.id
_entity.type
_entity.pdbx_description
1 polymer ?
#
loop_
_entity_poly.entity_id
_entity_poly.type
_entity_poly.pdbx_seq_one_letter_code
_entity_poly.pdbx_strand_id
1 'polypeptide(L)' 'MATEPFLNLWEQEVFALLLAEGKITNEVVANIGSWKHSGFSVDPSVRLEAGDRDGIQRLIQYFLRCP' A
#
# COMPACT_ATOMS: atom_id res chain seq x y z
N MET A 1 7.64 -12.18 8.13
CA MET A 1 6.31 -12.82 8.32
C MET A 1 5.20 -11.84 8.74
N ALA A 2 5.49 -10.59 9.13
CA ALA A 2 4.46 -9.60 9.50
C ALA A 2 3.91 -8.75 8.32
N THR A 3 4.39 -8.99 7.10
CA THR A 3 4.10 -8.18 5.90
C THR A 3 2.89 -8.64 5.10
N GLU A 4 2.62 -9.96 5.09
CA GLU A 4 1.62 -10.55 4.19
C GLU A 4 0.19 -10.00 4.36
N PRO A 5 -0.32 -9.76 5.59
CA PRO A 5 -1.66 -9.22 5.74
C PRO A 5 -1.80 -7.81 5.17
N PHE A 6 -0.79 -6.95 5.37
CA PHE A 6 -0.79 -5.58 4.85
C PHE A 6 -0.57 -5.53 3.35
N LEU A 7 0.28 -6.42 2.82
CA LEU A 7 0.51 -6.54 1.38
C LEU A 7 -0.77 -6.97 0.66
N ASN A 8 -1.47 -7.98 1.17
CA ASN A 8 -2.72 -8.46 0.57
C ASN A 8 -3.81 -7.39 0.61
N LEU A 9 -3.95 -6.69 1.76
CA LEU A 9 -4.90 -5.58 1.87
C LEU A 9 -4.56 -4.47 0.87
N TRP A 10 -3.30 -4.05 0.82
CA TRP A 10 -2.83 -3.03 -0.12
C TRP A 10 -3.13 -3.40 -1.57
N GLU A 11 -2.79 -4.63 -1.98
CA GLU A 11 -3.02 -5.13 -3.33
C GLU A 11 -4.52 -5.11 -3.69
N GLN A 12 -5.38 -5.56 -2.77
CA GLN A 12 -6.84 -5.56 -2.98
C GLN A 12 -7.41 -4.15 -3.13
N GLU A 13 -7.00 -3.21 -2.27
CA GLU A 13 -7.47 -1.82 -2.33
C GLU A 13 -7.00 -1.10 -3.60
N VAL A 14 -5.76 -1.36 -4.04
CA VAL A 14 -5.23 -0.81 -5.30
C VAL A 14 -6.01 -1.35 -6.51
N PHE A 15 -6.29 -2.66 -6.56
CA PHE A 15 -7.12 -3.22 -7.63
C PHE A 15 -8.54 -2.67 -7.62
N ALA A 16 -9.16 -2.55 -6.44
CA ALA A 16 -10.49 -1.96 -6.30
C ALA A 16 -10.55 -0.53 -6.84
N LEU A 17 -9.56 0.30 -6.50
CA LEU A 17 -9.43 1.67 -7.01
C LEU A 17 -9.30 1.71 -8.53
N LEU A 18 -8.38 0.93 -9.11
CA LEU A 18 -8.11 0.95 -10.55
C LEU A 18 -9.26 0.40 -11.38
N LEU A 19 -10.00 -0.58 -10.86
CA LEU A 19 -11.23 -1.09 -11.47
C LEU A 19 -12.34 -0.04 -11.42
N ALA A 20 -12.54 0.64 -10.28
CA ALA A 20 -13.53 1.69 -10.12
C ALA A 20 -13.29 2.86 -11.10
N GLU A 21 -12.03 3.21 -11.33
CA GLU A 21 -11.61 4.24 -12.28
C GLU A 21 -11.55 3.74 -13.75
N GLY A 22 -11.91 2.48 -14.01
CA GLY A 22 -11.89 1.87 -15.34
C GLY A 22 -10.50 1.81 -15.98
N LYS A 23 -9.43 1.83 -15.18
CA LYS A 23 -8.04 1.82 -15.66
C LYS A 23 -7.54 0.43 -16.00
N ILE A 24 -8.12 -0.60 -15.39
CA ILE A 24 -7.81 -2.01 -15.63
C ILE A 24 -9.11 -2.82 -15.73
N THR A 25 -9.02 -4.06 -16.22
CA THR A 25 -10.14 -5.01 -16.26
C THR A 25 -9.92 -6.16 -15.28
N ASN A 26 -10.98 -6.94 -15.04
CA ASN A 26 -10.87 -8.15 -14.23
C ASN A 26 -9.90 -9.19 -14.85
N GLU A 27 -9.76 -9.25 -16.18
CA GLU A 27 -8.75 -10.12 -16.79
C GLU A 27 -7.31 -9.67 -16.44
N VAL A 28 -7.08 -8.36 -16.40
CA VAL A 28 -5.77 -7.80 -16.01
C VAL A 28 -5.46 -8.14 -14.54
N VAL A 29 -6.45 -8.04 -13.65
CA VAL A 29 -6.29 -8.43 -12.24
C VAL A 29 -5.94 -9.91 -12.11
N ALA A 30 -6.67 -10.80 -12.79
CA ALA A 30 -6.38 -12.23 -12.79
C ALA A 30 -4.99 -12.56 -13.34
N ASN A 31 -4.55 -11.85 -14.38
CA ASN A 31 -3.21 -12.00 -14.93
C ASN A 31 -2.14 -11.61 -13.91
N ILE A 32 -2.25 -10.43 -13.29
CA ILE A 32 -1.28 -9.97 -12.27
C ILE A 32 -1.24 -10.94 -11.08
N GLY A 33 -2.40 -11.42 -10.62
CA GLY A 33 -2.48 -12.41 -9.53
C GLY A 33 -1.87 -13.78 -9.86
N SER A 34 -1.65 -14.09 -11.15
CA SER A 34 -0.97 -15.32 -11.57
C SER A 34 0.56 -15.22 -11.55
N TRP A 35 1.11 -14.01 -11.38
CA TRP A 35 2.55 -13.81 -11.39
C TRP A 35 3.19 -14.46 -10.17
N LYS A 36 4.29 -15.18 -10.40
CA LYS A 36 5.12 -15.76 -9.32
C LYS A 36 5.60 -14.70 -8.32
N HIS A 37 5.76 -13.47 -8.78
CA HIS A 37 6.09 -12.30 -7.98
C HIS A 37 5.19 -11.15 -8.44
N SER A 38 4.34 -10.62 -7.55
CA SER A 38 3.33 -9.61 -7.90
C SER A 38 3.93 -8.22 -8.22
N GLY A 39 5.18 -7.98 -7.85
CA GLY A 39 5.83 -6.67 -7.97
C GLY A 39 5.38 -5.65 -6.91
N PHE A 40 4.33 -5.96 -6.14
CA PHE A 40 3.94 -5.17 -4.97
C PHE A 40 4.91 -5.44 -3.81
N SER A 41 5.35 -4.36 -3.17
CA SER A 41 6.17 -4.42 -1.97
C SER A 41 5.65 -3.40 -0.97
N VAL A 42 5.45 -3.84 0.26
CA VAL A 42 5.16 -2.99 1.41
C VAL A 42 6.32 -3.17 2.38
N ASP A 43 6.93 -2.07 2.79
CA ASP A 43 7.92 -2.05 3.87
C ASP A 43 7.26 -1.55 5.16
N PRO A 44 6.90 -2.45 6.10
CA PRO A 44 6.35 -2.10 7.40
C PRO A 44 7.43 -2.08 8.49
N SER A 45 8.72 -1.99 8.15
CA SER A 45 9.81 -2.00 9.13
C SER A 45 9.74 -0.84 10.12
N VAL A 46 9.08 0.25 9.74
CA VAL A 46 8.83 1.41 10.60
C VAL A 46 7.35 1.45 10.97
N ARG A 47 7.07 1.39 12.28
CA ARG A 47 5.74 1.60 12.86
C ARG A 47 5.80 2.79 13.80
N LEU A 48 4.84 3.70 13.67
CA LEU A 48 4.63 4.77 14.63
C LEU A 48 3.72 4.27 15.75
N GLU A 49 4.24 4.22 16.96
CA GLU A 49 3.44 3.94 18.15
C GLU A 49 2.61 5.17 18.54
N ALA A 50 1.44 4.97 19.14
CA ALA A 50 0.53 6.08 19.49
C ALA A 50 1.16 7.13 20.42
N GLY A 51 2.20 6.76 21.18
CA GLY A 51 2.96 7.65 22.05
C GLY A 51 4.16 8.34 21.38
N ASP A 52 4.54 7.95 20.16
CA ASP A 52 5.71 8.50 19.46
C ASP A 52 5.40 9.88 18.85
N ARG A 53 5.41 10.89 19.71
CA ARG A 53 5.14 12.28 19.32
C ARG A 53 6.13 12.79 18.27
N ASP A 54 7.40 12.41 18.37
CA ASP A 54 8.43 12.86 17.42
C ASP A 54 8.23 12.22 16.04
N GLY A 55 7.90 10.92 16.00
CA GLY A 55 7.56 10.22 14.77
C GLY A 55 6.29 10.77 14.11
N ILE A 56 5.25 11.05 14.90
CA ILE A 56 4.02 11.70 14.42
C ILE A 56 4.31 13.10 13.86
N GLN A 57 5.11 13.91 14.56
CA GLN A 57 5.52 15.23 14.10
C GLN A 57 6.25 15.18 12.76
N ARG A 58 7.18 14.22 12.57
CA ARG A 58 7.89 14.02 11.29
C ARG A 58 6.93 13.66 10.16
N LEU A 59 5.94 12.80 10.43
CA LEU A 59 4.93 12.42 9.44
C LEU A 59 4.07 13.62 9.03
N ILE A 60 3.62 14.43 10.00
CA ILE A 60 2.87 15.66 9.73
C ILE A 60 3.71 16.63 8.88
N GLN A 61 4.98 16.85 9.25
CA GLN A 61 5.89 17.69 8.48
C GLN A 61 6.07 17.19 7.05
N TYR A 62 6.13 15.87 6.84
CA TYR A 62 6.18 15.28 5.51
C TYR A 62 4.91 15.57 4.70
N PHE A 63 3.72 15.39 5.27
CA PHE A 63 2.46 15.74 4.58
C PHE A 63 2.36 17.23 4.25
N LEU A 64 2.84 18.09 5.13
CA LEU A 64 2.85 19.54 4.92
C LEU A 64 3.93 19.99 3.92
N ARG A 65 4.88 19.12 3.59
CA ARG A 65 5.96 19.38 2.63
C ARG A 65 5.47 19.31 1.17
N CYS A 66 4.25 19.76 0.87
CA CYS A 66 3.87 19.98 -0.53
C CYS A 66 4.97 20.80 -1.23
N PRO A 67 5.44 20.40 -2.43
CA PRO A 67 6.20 21.31 -3.28
C PRO A 67 5.34 22.49 -3.75
#